data_AF-A0A3E2C817-F1
#
_entry.id   AF-A0A3E2C817-F1
#
_cell.length_a   1.000
_cell.length_b   1.000
_cell.length_c   1.000
_cell.angle_alpha   90.00
_cell.angle_beta   90.00
_cell.angle_gamma   90.00
#
_symmetry.space_group_name_H-M   'P 1'
#
loop_
_entity.id
_entity.type
_entity.pdbx_description
1 polymer ?
#
loop_
_entity_poly.entity_id
_entity_poly.type
_entity_poly.pdbx_seq_one_letter_code
_entity_poly.pdbx_strand_id
1 'polypeptide(L)'
;TLPEMKFTLGGLEELHDPRVKILYAIDENNRVLGVTSWMPTYDNNRIIGWTLDFMRHRTNSPNGIMELLIARMAERLRDEGLENPESAVEFMSLSAAPLAGITDICENSTLSNEDSSKDIQASQKPTIHGDSQSSNHHESNDIIVHTLEMMSDILEPAYGFKSLYFFKKKFQPTNRPVYICYLDSAKLAQISLAVTSSYLPETNPKQILEMLKTLKK
;
A
#
# COMPACT_ATOMS: atom_id res chain seq x y z
N THR A 1 -0.11 -10.75 21.57
CA THR A 1 0.48 -9.52 21.00
C THR A 1 1.08 -9.89 19.67
N LEU A 2 0.71 -9.20 18.58
CA LEU A 2 1.39 -9.39 17.29
C LEU A 2 2.85 -8.96 17.46
N PRO A 3 3.83 -9.75 16.97
CA PRO A 3 5.25 -9.40 17.06
C PRO A 3 5.55 -8.07 16.36
N GLU A 4 6.59 -7.37 16.79
CA GLU A 4 7.04 -6.13 16.15
C GLU A 4 7.53 -6.45 14.73
N MET A 5 6.83 -5.88 13.74
CA MET A 5 7.09 -6.14 12.33
C MET A 5 8.28 -5.31 11.86
N LYS A 6 9.09 -5.87 10.96
CA LYS A 6 10.26 -5.22 10.35
C LYS A 6 10.00 -4.99 8.85
N PHE A 7 10.84 -4.17 8.22
CA PHE A 7 10.86 -3.79 6.79
C PHE A 7 10.37 -2.35 6.50
N THR A 8 9.25 -2.15 5.82
CA THR A 8 8.73 -0.81 5.43
C THR A 8 7.86 -0.14 6.48
N LEU A 9 7.62 -0.82 7.61
CA LEU A 9 6.88 -0.27 8.73
C LEU A 9 7.85 0.09 9.84
N GLY A 10 7.84 1.36 10.24
CA GLY A 10 8.59 1.84 11.39
C GLY A 10 8.19 1.11 12.67
N GLY A 11 9.20 0.69 13.43
CA GLY A 11 9.10 0.29 14.82
C GLY A 11 9.09 1.49 15.76
N LEU A 12 9.20 1.22 17.05
CA LEU A 12 9.28 2.29 18.06
C LEU A 12 10.61 3.06 17.98
N GLU A 13 11.66 2.45 17.43
CA GLU A 13 13.00 3.03 17.37
C GLU A 13 13.09 4.20 16.37
N GLU A 14 12.33 4.12 15.27
CA GLU A 14 12.22 5.17 14.26
C GLU A 14 11.57 6.46 14.80
N LEU A 15 10.90 6.40 15.96
CA LEU A 15 10.40 7.59 16.66
C LEU A 15 11.48 8.51 17.20
N HIS A 16 12.72 8.02 17.35
CA HIS A 16 13.81 8.80 17.91
C HIS A 16 14.47 9.74 16.90
N ASP A 17 14.12 9.66 15.61
CA ASP A 17 14.65 10.57 14.60
C ASP A 17 14.04 11.98 14.76
N PRO A 18 14.86 13.03 14.98
CA PRO A 18 14.38 14.40 15.18
C PRO A 18 13.65 14.99 13.97
N ARG A 19 13.78 14.38 12.78
CA ARG A 19 13.10 14.80 11.55
C ARG A 19 11.68 14.27 11.46
N VAL A 20 11.35 13.23 12.21
CA VAL A 20 10.01 12.61 12.21
C VAL A 20 9.09 13.43 13.10
N LYS A 21 7.96 13.87 12.55
CA LYS A 21 6.91 14.54 13.33
C LYS A 21 6.04 13.49 14.00
N ILE A 22 5.83 13.63 15.31
CA ILE A 22 4.93 12.78 16.08
C ILE A 22 3.70 13.57 16.48
N LEU A 23 2.53 13.01 16.19
CA LEU A 23 1.25 13.56 16.62
C LEU A 23 0.54 12.54 17.49
N TYR A 24 0.18 12.94 18.70
CA TYR A 24 -0.46 12.07 19.68
C TYR A 24 -1.64 12.77 20.35
N ALA A 25 -2.59 11.96 20.80
CA ALA A 25 -3.75 12.40 21.56
C ALA A 25 -3.61 11.97 23.01
N ILE A 26 -3.88 12.89 23.94
CA ILE A 26 -3.89 12.63 25.38
C ILE A 26 -5.29 12.84 25.96
N ASP A 27 -5.60 12.12 27.03
CA ASP A 27 -6.80 12.35 27.86
C ASP A 27 -6.54 13.40 28.96
N GLU A 28 -7.57 13.68 29.76
CA GLU A 28 -7.49 14.60 30.91
C GLU A 28 -6.50 14.16 32.00
N ASN A 29 -6.08 12.89 31.99
CA ASN A 29 -5.12 12.32 32.92
C ASN A 29 -3.70 12.24 32.32
N ASN A 30 -3.43 12.95 31.21
CA ASN A 30 -2.18 12.92 30.45
C ASN A 30 -1.80 11.53 29.90
N ARG A 31 -2.78 10.65 29.67
CA ARG A 31 -2.53 9.34 29.07
C ARG A 31 -2.63 9.41 27.56
N VAL A 32 -1.63 8.84 26.88
CA VAL A 32 -1.67 8.70 25.41
C VAL A 32 -2.75 7.71 24.99
N LEU A 33 -3.70 8.21 24.20
CA LEU A 33 -4.81 7.49 23.58
C LEU A 33 -4.44 7.00 22.17
N GLY A 34 -3.68 7.77 21.42
CA GLY A 34 -3.24 7.40 20.08
C GLY A 34 -2.02 8.19 19.64
N VAL A 35 -1.28 7.64 18.68
CA VAL A 35 -0.06 8.21 18.13
C VAL A 35 0.06 7.90 16.63
N THR A 36 0.56 8.87 15.88
CA THR A 36 0.96 8.75 14.48
C THR A 36 2.36 9.32 14.29
N SER A 37 3.17 8.66 13.47
CA SER A 37 4.47 9.15 13.02
C SER A 37 4.40 9.62 11.56
N TRP A 38 5.10 10.71 11.27
CA TRP A 38 5.09 11.34 9.96
C TRP A 38 6.53 11.56 9.50
N MET A 39 6.91 10.87 8.43
CA MET A 39 8.24 10.95 7.83
C MET A 39 8.28 12.03 6.74
N PRO A 40 9.26 12.94 6.74
CA PRO A 40 9.37 13.98 5.73
C PRO A 40 9.77 13.39 4.37
N THR A 41 9.20 13.93 3.31
CA THR A 41 9.62 13.69 1.93
C THR A 41 10.31 14.93 1.39
N TYR A 42 11.49 14.74 0.79
CA TYR A 42 12.35 15.83 0.35
C TYR A 42 12.44 15.92 -1.17
N ASP A 43 12.48 17.15 -1.69
CA ASP A 43 12.98 17.47 -3.02
C ASP A 43 13.95 18.66 -2.91
N ASN A 44 15.13 18.55 -3.53
CA ASN A 44 16.17 19.58 -3.48
C ASN A 44 16.44 20.13 -2.05
N ASN A 45 16.49 19.25 -1.06
CA ASN A 45 16.69 19.57 0.37
C ASN A 45 15.56 20.41 1.00
N ARG A 46 14.41 20.58 0.33
CA ARG A 46 13.15 21.16 0.83
C ARG A 46 12.19 20.03 1.18
N ILE A 47 11.46 20.15 2.29
CA ILE A 47 10.36 19.22 2.60
C ILE A 47 9.18 19.56 1.69
N ILE A 48 8.78 18.61 0.85
CA ILE A 48 7.63 18.77 -0.07
C ILE A 48 6.41 17.98 0.39
N GLY A 49 6.55 17.10 1.38
CA GLY A 49 5.44 16.33 1.88
C GLY A 49 5.74 15.56 3.14
N TRP A 50 4.69 15.00 3.74
CA TRP A 50 4.77 14.17 4.93
C TRP A 50 4.05 12.85 4.68
N THR A 51 4.70 11.74 5.02
CA THR A 51 4.19 10.39 4.84
C THR A 51 3.91 9.74 6.18
N LEU A 52 2.67 9.29 6.38
CA LEU A 52 2.25 8.54 7.56
C LEU A 52 2.95 7.19 7.59
N ASP A 53 3.82 6.95 8.56
CA ASP A 53 4.60 5.71 8.64
C ASP A 53 3.89 4.67 9.51
N PHE A 54 3.72 4.92 10.80
CA PHE A 54 2.92 4.06 11.66
C PHE A 54 1.83 4.81 12.41
N MET A 55 0.86 4.02 12.87
CA MET A 55 -0.31 4.51 13.54
C MET A 55 -0.74 3.49 14.61
N ARG A 56 -0.85 3.93 15.87
CA ARG A 56 -1.22 3.04 16.99
C ARG A 56 -2.17 3.77 17.93
N HIS A 57 -3.16 3.05 18.43
CA HIS A 57 -4.02 3.54 19.50
C HIS A 57 -4.19 2.50 20.59
N ARG A 58 -4.59 2.97 21.76
CA ARG A 58 -4.94 2.12 22.89
C ARG A 58 -6.30 1.45 22.64
N THR A 59 -6.49 0.25 23.17
CA THR A 59 -7.75 -0.51 23.04
C THR A 59 -8.97 0.22 23.61
N ASN A 60 -8.76 1.07 24.62
CA ASN A 60 -9.81 1.81 25.31
C ASN A 60 -9.93 3.26 24.80
N SER A 61 -9.31 3.59 23.67
CA SER A 61 -9.42 4.92 23.09
C SER A 61 -10.79 5.13 22.45
N PRO A 62 -11.30 6.37 22.42
CA PRO A 62 -12.53 6.69 21.70
C PRO A 62 -12.47 6.24 20.24
N ASN A 63 -13.60 5.80 19.70
CA ASN A 63 -13.73 5.53 18.28
C ASN A 63 -13.41 6.79 17.48
N GLY A 64 -12.69 6.64 16.37
CA GLY A 64 -12.29 7.78 15.53
C GLY A 64 -11.01 8.49 15.95
N ILE A 65 -10.29 8.01 17.00
CA ILE A 65 -9.08 8.68 17.47
C ILE A 65 -7.99 8.75 16.38
N MET A 66 -7.90 7.73 15.54
CA MET A 66 -6.94 7.71 14.43
C MET A 66 -7.35 8.66 13.32
N GLU A 67 -8.64 8.72 13.00
CA GLU A 67 -9.20 9.68 12.06
C GLU A 67 -8.98 11.12 12.50
N LEU A 68 -9.18 11.39 13.78
CA LEU A 68 -8.89 12.68 14.38
C LEU A 68 -7.42 13.05 14.21
N LEU A 69 -6.49 12.15 14.56
CA LEU A 69 -5.05 12.42 14.43
C LEU A 69 -4.67 12.73 12.97
N ILE A 70 -5.14 11.95 12.02
CA ILE A 70 -4.84 12.17 10.59
C ILE A 70 -5.44 13.49 10.10
N ALA A 71 -6.69 13.78 10.45
CA ALA A 71 -7.33 15.04 10.10
C ALA A 71 -6.60 16.24 10.70
N ARG A 72 -6.19 16.16 11.98
CA ARG A 72 -5.41 17.21 12.65
C ARG A 72 -4.06 17.42 12.01
N MET A 73 -3.40 16.38 11.53
CA MET A 73 -2.16 16.54 10.77
C MET A 73 -2.41 17.31 9.47
N ALA A 74 -3.45 16.94 8.72
CA ALA A 74 -3.80 17.63 7.47
C ALA A 74 -4.13 19.11 7.70
N GLU A 75 -4.92 19.42 8.74
CA GLU A 75 -5.22 20.79 9.14
C GLU A 75 -3.95 21.56 9.48
N ARG A 76 -3.06 20.95 10.28
CA ARG A 76 -1.82 21.60 10.69
C ARG A 76 -0.90 21.90 9.51
N LEU A 77 -0.77 20.97 8.55
CA LEU A 77 0.03 21.19 7.35
C LEU A 77 -0.54 22.29 6.46
N ARG A 78 -1.87 22.37 6.34
CA ARG A 78 -2.55 23.45 5.62
C ARG A 78 -2.30 24.79 6.31
N ASP A 79 -2.53 24.87 7.61
CA ASP A 79 -2.43 26.11 8.37
C ASP A 79 -0.96 26.60 8.40
N GLU A 80 0.02 25.71 8.60
CA GLU A 80 1.46 26.01 8.49
C GLU A 80 1.83 26.57 7.10
N GLY A 81 1.26 26.01 6.02
CA GLY A 81 1.48 26.49 4.65
C GLY A 81 0.79 27.81 4.31
N LEU A 82 -0.33 28.13 4.98
CA LEU A 82 -1.02 29.42 4.85
C LEU A 82 -0.26 30.53 5.59
N GLU A 83 0.27 30.23 6.78
CA GLU A 83 1.07 31.16 7.57
C GLU A 83 2.45 31.40 6.94
N ASN A 84 3.09 30.33 6.43
CA ASN A 84 4.42 30.37 5.84
C ASN A 84 4.42 29.66 4.47
N PRO A 85 4.16 30.41 3.37
CA PRO A 85 4.08 29.82 2.02
C PRO A 85 5.34 29.04 1.59
N GLU A 86 6.53 29.45 2.05
CA GLU A 86 7.80 28.74 1.80
C GLU A 86 7.86 27.34 2.44
N SER A 87 7.02 27.09 3.46
CA SER A 87 6.92 25.81 4.17
C SER A 87 5.69 24.99 3.74
N ALA A 88 4.91 25.50 2.76
CA ALA A 88 3.75 24.81 2.24
C ALA A 88 4.17 23.50 1.58
N VAL A 89 3.52 22.41 2.00
CA VAL A 89 3.75 21.09 1.45
C VAL A 89 2.85 20.83 0.25
N GLU A 90 3.35 20.08 -0.71
CA GLU A 90 2.65 19.72 -1.94
C GLU A 90 1.68 18.56 -1.69
N PHE A 91 2.01 17.67 -0.75
CA PHE A 91 1.16 16.52 -0.43
C PHE A 91 1.31 16.03 1.00
N MET A 92 0.27 15.34 1.47
CA MET A 92 0.30 14.47 2.63
C MET A 92 -0.02 13.05 2.15
N SER A 93 0.89 12.11 2.39
CA SER A 93 0.75 10.72 1.99
C SER A 93 0.25 9.88 3.17
N LEU A 94 -0.77 9.06 2.92
CA LEU A 94 -1.24 8.06 3.89
C LEU A 94 -0.41 6.76 3.82
N SER A 95 0.72 6.78 3.11
CA SER A 95 1.59 5.63 2.83
C SER A 95 0.90 4.49 2.08
N ALA A 96 1.70 3.51 1.65
CA ALA A 96 1.24 2.38 0.88
C ALA A 96 0.17 1.57 1.64
N ALA A 97 -0.84 1.12 0.91
CA ALA A 97 -1.67 0.00 1.31
C ALA A 97 -1.36 -1.11 0.29
N PRO A 98 -0.39 -2.00 0.59
CA PRO A 98 0.00 -3.04 -0.35
C PRO A 98 -1.24 -3.84 -0.76
N LEU A 99 -1.37 -4.11 -2.06
CA LEU A 99 -2.24 -5.17 -2.62
C LEU A 99 -3.76 -4.96 -2.47
N ALA A 100 -4.21 -3.98 -1.70
CA ALA A 100 -5.62 -3.80 -1.34
C ALA A 100 -6.48 -3.07 -2.41
N GLY A 101 -5.92 -2.78 -3.58
CA GLY A 101 -6.62 -2.19 -4.73
C GLY A 101 -6.25 -2.84 -6.06
N ILE A 102 -5.67 -4.05 -6.03
CA ILE A 102 -5.25 -4.73 -7.26
C ILE A 102 -6.46 -4.99 -8.17
N THR A 103 -7.61 -5.31 -7.59
CA THR A 103 -8.88 -5.54 -8.30
C THR A 103 -9.39 -4.25 -8.96
N ASP A 104 -9.35 -3.11 -8.23
CA ASP A 104 -9.71 -1.78 -8.76
C ASP A 104 -8.79 -1.35 -9.94
N ILE A 105 -7.51 -1.73 -9.90
CA ILE A 105 -6.53 -1.45 -10.97
C ILE A 105 -6.78 -2.37 -12.19
N CYS A 106 -7.04 -3.66 -11.95
CA CYS A 106 -7.28 -4.62 -13.02
C CYS A 106 -8.58 -4.33 -13.76
N GLU A 107 -9.69 -4.02 -13.07
CA GLU A 107 -10.99 -3.69 -13.68
C GLU A 107 -10.91 -2.47 -14.62
N ASN A 108 -10.14 -1.44 -14.24
CA ASN A 108 -9.95 -0.25 -15.08
C ASN A 108 -9.08 -0.51 -16.32
N SER A 109 -8.14 -1.46 -16.26
CA SER A 109 -7.28 -1.81 -17.40
C SER A 109 -8.00 -2.63 -18.48
N THR A 110 -9.03 -3.39 -18.11
CA THR A 110 -9.87 -4.15 -19.05
C THR A 110 -10.83 -3.24 -19.82
N LEU A 111 -11.37 -2.20 -19.16
CA LEU A 111 -12.31 -1.24 -19.76
C LEU A 111 -11.65 -0.30 -20.79
N SER A 112 -10.34 -0.07 -20.72
CA SER A 112 -9.61 0.76 -21.70
C SER A 112 -9.30 0.07 -23.03
N ASN A 113 -9.49 -1.25 -23.14
CA ASN A 113 -9.11 -2.02 -24.33
C ASN A 113 -10.27 -2.33 -25.30
N GLU A 114 -11.53 -2.04 -24.94
CA GLU A 114 -12.68 -2.39 -25.79
C GLU A 114 -13.09 -1.31 -26.82
N ASP A 115 -12.63 -0.07 -26.69
CA ASP A 115 -13.17 1.06 -27.49
C ASP A 115 -12.47 1.33 -28.84
N SER A 116 -11.51 0.51 -29.26
CA SER A 116 -10.74 0.75 -30.51
C SER A 116 -11.07 -0.19 -31.68
N SER A 117 -12.12 -1.02 -31.57
CA SER A 117 -12.45 -2.01 -32.62
C SER A 117 -13.88 -1.87 -33.15
N LYS A 118 -14.23 -0.70 -33.68
CA LYS A 118 -15.34 -0.57 -34.64
C LYS A 118 -14.84 0.13 -35.89
N ASP A 119 -15.23 -0.43 -37.03
CA ASP A 119 -15.00 0.02 -38.40
C ASP A 119 -13.71 -0.48 -39.06
N ILE A 120 -13.80 -1.66 -39.68
CA ILE A 120 -13.57 -1.90 -41.12
C ILE A 120 -14.05 -3.34 -41.42
N GLN A 121 -15.21 -3.47 -42.04
CA GLN A 121 -15.66 -4.70 -42.71
C GLN A 121 -15.50 -4.50 -44.22
N ALA A 122 -14.61 -5.28 -44.86
CA ALA A 122 -14.82 -5.79 -46.21
C ALA A 122 -13.79 -6.88 -46.56
N SER A 123 -14.31 -8.11 -46.69
CA SER A 123 -13.92 -9.14 -47.66
C SER A 123 -12.59 -9.92 -47.55
N GLN A 124 -12.80 -11.24 -47.50
CA GLN A 124 -12.00 -12.37 -48.02
C GLN A 124 -10.94 -13.02 -47.12
N LYS A 125 -11.34 -14.18 -46.57
CA LYS A 125 -10.50 -15.33 -46.16
C LYS A 125 -10.14 -16.13 -47.43
N PRO A 126 -8.91 -16.68 -47.60
CA PRO A 126 -8.52 -17.94 -46.96
C PRO A 126 -7.06 -17.93 -46.41
N THR A 127 -6.84 -18.24 -45.13
CA THR A 127 -6.38 -19.55 -44.59
C THR A 127 -4.85 -19.79 -44.61
N ILE A 128 -4.23 -19.44 -43.48
CA ILE A 128 -3.22 -20.15 -42.65
C ILE A 128 -1.82 -20.44 -43.23
N HIS A 129 -0.83 -19.65 -42.79
CA HIS A 129 0.16 -20.05 -41.76
C HIS A 129 0.94 -18.81 -41.30
N GLY A 130 0.92 -18.46 -40.01
CA GLY A 130 1.70 -17.33 -39.49
C GLY A 130 1.45 -17.03 -38.01
N ASP A 131 2.47 -17.32 -37.22
CA ASP A 131 2.91 -16.70 -35.96
C ASP A 131 1.92 -16.45 -34.81
N SER A 132 2.08 -17.32 -33.82
CA SER A 132 1.60 -17.20 -32.44
C SER A 132 2.43 -16.15 -31.68
N GLN A 133 2.07 -14.88 -31.79
CA GLN A 133 2.55 -13.83 -30.88
C GLN A 133 1.36 -13.04 -30.32
N SER A 134 0.64 -13.64 -29.38
CA SER A 134 -0.38 -12.96 -28.55
C SER A 134 -0.57 -13.62 -27.16
N SER A 135 -0.04 -14.84 -26.95
CA SER A 135 -0.25 -15.61 -25.70
C SER A 135 0.64 -15.21 -24.51
N ASN A 136 1.86 -14.70 -24.74
CA ASN A 136 2.84 -14.56 -23.65
C ASN A 136 2.58 -13.37 -22.70
N HIS A 137 1.91 -12.32 -23.16
CA HIS A 137 1.62 -11.14 -22.34
C HIS A 137 0.44 -11.34 -21.38
N HIS A 138 -0.55 -12.14 -21.76
CA HIS A 138 -1.69 -12.45 -20.89
C HIS A 138 -1.26 -13.37 -19.74
N GLU A 139 -0.52 -14.43 -20.06
CA GLU A 139 -0.04 -15.41 -19.09
C GLU A 139 0.90 -14.80 -18.03
N SER A 140 1.76 -13.85 -18.43
CA SER A 140 2.65 -13.15 -17.49
C SER A 140 1.90 -12.20 -16.54
N ASN A 141 0.86 -11.52 -17.03
CA ASN A 141 0.01 -10.66 -16.19
C ASN A 141 -0.81 -11.50 -15.20
N ASP A 142 -1.35 -12.63 -15.64
CA ASP A 142 -2.12 -13.55 -14.79
C ASP A 142 -1.26 -14.08 -13.63
N ILE A 143 0.01 -14.42 -13.90
CA ILE A 143 0.96 -14.87 -12.86
C ILE A 143 1.25 -13.75 -11.85
N ILE A 144 1.42 -12.50 -12.30
CA ILE A 144 1.69 -11.35 -11.42
C ILE A 144 0.48 -11.07 -10.54
N VAL A 145 -0.71 -10.98 -11.12
CA VAL A 145 -1.97 -10.72 -10.39
C VAL A 145 -2.19 -11.81 -9.35
N HIS A 146 -2.06 -13.08 -9.73
CA HIS A 146 -2.23 -14.21 -8.82
C HIS A 146 -1.20 -14.20 -7.67
N THR A 147 0.04 -13.82 -7.96
CA THR A 147 1.09 -13.70 -6.93
C THR A 147 0.77 -12.58 -5.94
N LEU A 148 0.25 -11.46 -6.42
CA LEU A 148 -0.14 -10.30 -5.59
C LEU A 148 -1.37 -10.62 -4.75
N GLU A 149 -2.35 -11.33 -5.29
CA GLU A 149 -3.51 -11.84 -4.55
C GLU A 149 -3.09 -12.80 -3.44
N MET A 150 -2.22 -13.76 -3.75
CA MET A 150 -1.70 -14.72 -2.77
C MET A 150 -0.98 -14.02 -1.61
N MET A 151 -0.17 -12.99 -1.89
CA MET A 151 0.45 -12.19 -0.84
C MET A 151 -0.56 -11.47 0.03
N SER A 152 -1.62 -10.94 -0.58
CA SER A 152 -2.67 -10.20 0.12
C SER A 152 -3.35 -11.12 1.14
N ASP A 153 -3.68 -12.34 0.72
CA ASP A 153 -4.33 -13.35 1.55
C ASP A 153 -3.42 -13.87 2.68
N ILE A 154 -2.13 -14.08 2.41
CA ILE A 154 -1.17 -14.52 3.43
C ILE A 154 -0.96 -13.44 4.50
N LEU A 155 -0.93 -12.17 4.08
CA LEU A 155 -0.62 -11.06 4.97
C LEU A 155 -1.87 -10.46 5.63
N GLU A 156 -3.09 -10.72 5.13
CA GLU A 156 -4.33 -10.21 5.72
C GLU A 156 -4.45 -10.53 7.22
N PRO A 157 -4.19 -11.76 7.72
CA PRO A 157 -4.32 -12.07 9.15
C PRO A 157 -3.36 -11.29 10.05
N ALA A 158 -2.20 -10.89 9.52
CA ALA A 158 -1.19 -10.15 10.26
C ALA A 158 -1.34 -8.63 10.13
N TYR A 159 -1.84 -8.13 8.99
CA TYR A 159 -1.82 -6.71 8.62
C TYR A 159 -3.19 -6.05 8.49
N GLY A 160 -4.26 -6.80 8.22
CA GLY A 160 -5.58 -6.25 7.94
C GLY A 160 -5.59 -5.27 6.76
N PHE A 161 -4.87 -5.57 5.67
CA PHE A 161 -4.67 -4.64 4.55
C PHE A 161 -5.96 -4.07 3.95
N LYS A 162 -7.01 -4.89 3.83
CA LYS A 162 -8.33 -4.44 3.35
C LYS A 162 -8.92 -3.40 4.29
N SER A 163 -8.95 -3.68 5.59
CA SER A 163 -9.45 -2.73 6.60
C SER A 163 -8.65 -1.44 6.61
N LEU A 164 -7.32 -1.53 6.50
CA LEU A 164 -6.44 -0.36 6.44
C LEU A 164 -6.66 0.46 5.14
N TYR A 165 -6.86 -0.20 4.00
CA TYR A 165 -7.18 0.46 2.74
C TYR A 165 -8.51 1.22 2.81
N PHE A 166 -9.58 0.55 3.24
CA PHE A 166 -10.88 1.22 3.41
C PHE A 166 -10.85 2.32 4.46
N PHE A 167 -10.05 2.16 5.52
CA PHE A 167 -9.78 3.22 6.47
C PHE A 167 -9.16 4.45 5.79
N LYS A 168 -8.10 4.27 4.98
CA LYS A 168 -7.46 5.37 4.24
C LYS A 168 -8.39 6.01 3.20
N LYS A 169 -9.30 5.25 2.61
CA LYS A 169 -10.30 5.76 1.63
C LYS A 169 -11.25 6.79 2.23
N LYS A 170 -11.46 6.80 3.56
CA LYS A 170 -12.26 7.80 4.28
C LYS A 170 -11.77 9.25 4.05
N PHE A 171 -10.49 9.42 3.74
CA PHE A 171 -9.87 10.73 3.50
C PHE A 171 -9.84 11.12 2.02
N GLN A 172 -10.47 10.33 1.15
CA GLN A 172 -10.53 10.55 -0.30
C GLN A 172 -9.15 10.86 -0.94
N PRO A 173 -8.11 10.04 -0.71
CA PRO A 173 -6.78 10.29 -1.25
C PRO A 173 -6.76 10.10 -2.78
N THR A 174 -5.86 10.82 -3.45
CA THR A 174 -5.49 10.47 -4.84
C THR A 174 -4.55 9.27 -4.83
N ASN A 175 -4.89 8.22 -5.58
CA ASN A 175 -4.06 7.02 -5.67
C ASN A 175 -2.83 7.27 -6.56
N ARG A 176 -1.65 6.89 -6.06
CA ARG A 176 -0.39 6.87 -6.81
C ARG A 176 0.16 5.44 -6.83
N PRO A 177 0.31 4.81 -8.00
CA PRO A 177 0.83 3.45 -8.07
C PRO A 177 2.30 3.40 -7.66
N VAL A 178 2.69 2.33 -6.97
CA VAL A 178 4.08 2.02 -6.63
C VAL A 178 4.46 0.77 -7.40
N TYR A 179 5.62 0.79 -8.05
CA TYR A 179 6.08 -0.29 -8.92
C TYR A 179 7.28 -1.00 -8.30
N ILE A 180 7.35 -2.32 -8.53
CA ILE A 180 8.54 -3.12 -8.22
C ILE A 180 9.30 -3.34 -9.53
N CYS A 181 10.55 -2.88 -9.58
CA CYS A 181 11.41 -3.07 -10.74
C CYS A 181 12.26 -4.32 -10.55
N TYR A 182 12.14 -5.28 -11.46
CA TYR A 182 12.94 -6.50 -11.49
C TYR A 182 13.37 -6.81 -12.93
N LEU A 183 14.51 -7.48 -13.07
CA LEU A 183 15.11 -7.74 -14.38
C LEU A 183 14.46 -8.90 -15.13
N ASP A 184 13.97 -9.89 -14.39
CA ASP A 184 13.49 -11.17 -14.92
C ASP A 184 12.27 -11.66 -14.13
N SER A 185 11.17 -11.98 -14.83
CA SER A 185 9.92 -12.46 -14.23
C SER A 185 10.08 -13.79 -13.51
N ALA A 186 11.08 -14.61 -13.88
CA ALA A 186 11.39 -15.84 -13.14
C ALA A 186 11.81 -15.57 -11.68
N LYS A 187 12.27 -14.34 -11.36
CA LYS A 187 12.63 -13.94 -10.00
C LYS A 187 11.44 -13.54 -9.14
N LEU A 188 10.25 -13.35 -9.74
CA LEU A 188 9.06 -12.93 -9.00
C LEU A 188 8.78 -13.84 -7.81
N ALA A 189 8.78 -15.15 -7.99
CA ALA A 189 8.54 -16.09 -6.90
C ALA A 189 9.54 -15.93 -5.74
N GLN A 190 10.82 -15.68 -6.04
CA GLN A 190 11.86 -15.47 -5.03
C GLN A 190 11.70 -14.12 -4.32
N ILE A 191 11.44 -13.05 -5.09
CA ILE A 191 11.16 -11.71 -4.55
C ILE A 191 9.94 -11.80 -3.63
N SER A 192 8.90 -12.50 -4.06
CA SER A 192 7.68 -12.69 -3.30
C SER A 192 7.94 -13.37 -1.95
N LEU A 193 8.67 -14.49 -1.98
CA LEU A 193 9.04 -15.21 -0.76
C LEU A 193 9.89 -14.34 0.18
N ALA A 194 10.83 -13.56 -0.37
CA ALA A 194 11.69 -12.67 0.41
C ALA A 194 10.89 -11.54 1.08
N VAL A 195 9.96 -10.92 0.36
CA VAL A 195 9.07 -9.88 0.90
C VAL A 195 8.18 -10.45 2.00
N THR A 196 7.53 -11.58 1.78
CA THR A 196 6.71 -12.26 2.80
C THR A 196 7.53 -12.58 4.06
N SER A 197 8.74 -13.13 3.87
CA SER A 197 9.64 -13.46 4.98
C SER A 197 10.12 -12.22 5.75
N SER A 198 10.21 -11.07 5.06
CA SER A 198 10.59 -9.80 5.69
C SER A 198 9.48 -9.25 6.59
N TYR A 199 8.21 -9.40 6.20
CA TYR A 199 7.06 -8.99 7.02
C TYR A 199 6.74 -9.96 8.16
N LEU A 200 7.09 -11.25 8.03
CA LEU A 200 6.81 -12.29 9.01
C LEU A 200 8.10 -12.98 9.52
N PRO A 201 9.05 -12.24 10.12
CA PRO A 201 10.36 -12.78 10.45
C PRO A 201 10.32 -13.90 11.52
N GLU A 202 9.27 -13.94 12.35
CA GLU A 202 9.12 -14.88 13.47
C GLU A 202 8.33 -16.15 13.13
N THR A 203 7.70 -16.23 11.94
CA THR A 203 6.91 -17.41 11.58
C THR A 203 7.79 -18.53 11.05
N ASN A 204 7.71 -19.70 11.69
CA ASN A 204 8.38 -20.91 11.24
C ASN A 204 7.87 -21.30 9.83
N PRO A 205 8.73 -21.78 8.91
CA PRO A 205 8.31 -22.29 7.60
C PRO A 205 7.11 -23.26 7.64
N LYS A 206 6.97 -24.03 8.72
CA LYS A 206 5.82 -24.93 8.94
C LYS A 206 4.51 -24.18 9.18
N GLN A 207 4.53 -23.05 9.91
CA GLN A 207 3.34 -22.24 10.16
C GLN A 207 2.87 -21.53 8.89
N ILE A 208 3.81 -21.05 8.06
CA ILE A 208 3.48 -20.49 6.74
C ILE A 208 2.78 -21.54 5.87
N LEU A 209 3.28 -22.78 5.87
CA LEU A 209 2.67 -23.87 5.12
C LEU A 209 1.27 -24.24 5.65
N GLU A 210 1.04 -24.19 6.96
CA GLU A 210 -0.28 -24.42 7.55
C GLU A 210 -1.26 -23.27 7.25
N MET A 211 -0.81 -22.01 7.27
CA MET A 211 -1.63 -20.85 6.84
C MET A 211 -2.03 -20.97 5.36
N LEU A 212 -1.08 -21.36 4.49
CA LEU A 212 -1.35 -21.61 3.07
C LEU A 212 -2.37 -22.74 2.85
N LYS A 213 -2.35 -23.78 3.69
CA LYS A 213 -3.36 -24.85 3.64
C LYS A 213 -4.74 -24.37 4.08
N THR A 214 -4.81 -23.50 5.09
CA THR A 214 -6.10 -22.95 5.56
C THR A 214 -6.75 -21.98 4.59
N LEU A 215 -5.97 -21.30 3.75
CA LEU A 215 -6.48 -20.40 2.70
C LEU A 215 -7.09 -21.14 1.49
N LYS A 216 -6.83 -22.44 1.33
CA LYS A 216 -7.39 -23.27 0.23
C LYS A 216 -8.79 -23.84 0.54
N LYS A 217 -9.56 -23.27 1.46
CA LYS A 217 -10.86 -23.80 1.87
C LYS A 217 -12.01 -22.84 1.65
#